data_AF-A0AAW8R1F0-F1
#
_entry.id   AF-A0AAW8R1F0-F1
#
_cell.length_a   1.000
_cell.length_b   1.000
_cell.length_c   1.000
_cell.angle_alpha   90.00
_cell.angle_beta   90.00
_cell.angle_gamma   90.00
#
_symmetry.space_group_name_H-M   'P 1'
#
loop_
_entity.id
_entity.type
_entity.pdbx_description
1 polymer ?
#
loop_
_entity_poly.entity_id
_entity_poly.type
_entity_poly.pdbx_seq_one_letter_code
_entity_poly.pdbx_strand_id
1 'polypeptide(L)'
;MWRTFVIMIEIIILIIVLRTSFVQYFLSDIQQTVLGWIENVAEIPEQQSLATIRERFFHNNMSLQPHQTDYVVLITDSKESLTKFNERYCKNNDKNPFIYGANLNRLCGHIKDSKLF
;
A
#
# COMPACT_ATOMS: atom_id res chain seq x y z
N MET A 1 -36.54 36.20 13.52
CA MET A 1 -35.78 37.29 12.86
C MET A 1 -34.45 37.59 13.57
N TRP A 2 -34.40 37.70 14.90
CA TRP A 2 -33.13 37.93 15.63
C TRP A 2 -32.12 36.77 15.49
N ARG A 3 -32.55 35.52 15.68
CA ARG A 3 -31.70 34.32 15.57
C ARG A 3 -31.05 34.18 14.19
N THR A 4 -31.80 34.43 13.12
CA THR A 4 -31.30 34.42 11.73
C THR A 4 -30.27 35.52 11.48
N PHE A 5 -30.41 36.69 12.11
CA PHE A 5 -29.43 37.77 11.99
C PHE A 5 -28.11 37.45 12.70
N VAL A 6 -28.18 36.82 13.88
CA VAL A 6 -26.99 36.36 14.60
C VAL A 6 -26.23 35.29 13.80
N ILE A 7 -26.95 34.32 13.23
CA ILE A 7 -26.35 33.26 12.39
C ILE A 7 -25.65 33.88 11.15
N MET A 8 -26.28 34.87 10.50
CA MET A 8 -25.68 35.53 9.34
C MET A 8 -24.39 36.30 9.70
N ILE A 9 -24.37 36.98 10.84
CA ILE A 9 -23.17 37.67 11.34
C ILE A 9 -22.05 36.67 11.64
N GLU A 10 -22.38 35.54 12.28
CA GLU A 10 -21.41 34.50 12.60
C GLU A 10 -20.77 33.91 11.35
N ILE A 11 -21.57 33.64 10.31
CA ILE A 11 -21.07 33.18 9.00
C ILE A 11 -20.15 34.21 8.36
N ILE A 12 -20.50 35.50 8.41
CA ILE A 12 -19.68 36.59 7.84
C ILE A 12 -18.34 36.69 8.57
N ILE A 13 -18.34 36.64 9.90
CA ILE A 13 -17.12 36.66 10.72
C ILE A 13 -16.24 35.46 10.37
N LEU A 14 -16.84 34.28 10.25
CA LEU A 14 -16.13 33.05 9.93
C LEU A 14 -15.46 33.13 8.54
N ILE A 15 -16.15 33.71 7.54
CA ILE A 15 -15.59 33.95 6.21
C ILE A 15 -14.42 34.93 6.27
N ILE A 16 -14.52 36.01 7.05
CA ILE A 16 -13.44 36.99 7.21
C ILE A 16 -12.21 36.35 7.85
N VAL A 17 -12.40 35.57 8.92
CA VAL A 17 -11.32 34.84 9.60
C VAL A 17 -10.63 33.86 8.64
N LEU A 18 -11.39 33.09 7.86
CA LEU A 18 -10.85 32.16 6.85
C LEU A 18 -10.02 32.85 5.75
N ARG A 19 -10.32 34.12 5.45
CA ARG A 19 -9.62 34.92 4.42
C ARG A 19 -8.37 35.61 4.97
N THR A 20 -8.08 35.51 6.25
CA THR A 20 -6.86 36.10 6.83
C THR A 20 -5.61 35.35 6.36
N SER A 21 -4.51 36.08 6.19
CA SER A 21 -3.21 35.51 5.79
C SER A 21 -2.70 34.45 6.76
N PHE A 22 -3.03 34.57 8.04
CA PHE A 22 -2.72 33.58 9.08
C PHE A 22 -3.38 32.23 8.83
N VAL A 23 -4.70 32.22 8.59
CA VAL A 23 -5.44 30.96 8.37
C VAL A 23 -5.07 30.34 7.03
N GLN A 24 -4.84 31.15 6.00
CA GLN A 24 -4.39 30.64 4.70
C GLN A 24 -3.01 29.98 4.78
N TYR A 25 -2.07 30.56 5.53
CA TYR A 25 -0.75 29.99 5.76
C TYR A 25 -0.81 28.67 6.56
N PHE A 26 -1.61 28.65 7.63
CA PHE A 26 -1.82 27.45 8.43
C PHE A 26 -2.48 26.31 7.61
N LEU A 27 -3.45 26.64 6.76
CA LEU A 27 -4.08 25.68 5.85
C LEU A 27 -3.13 25.19 4.75
N SER A 28 -2.25 26.03 4.21
CA SER A 28 -1.25 25.60 3.22
C SER A 28 -0.22 24.65 3.80
N ASP A 29 0.21 24.85 5.05
CA ASP A 29 1.13 23.94 5.75
C ASP A 29 0.47 22.60 6.08
N ILE A 30 -0.83 22.60 6.42
CA ILE A 30 -1.61 21.37 6.58
C ILE A 30 -1.73 20.63 5.24
N GLN A 31 -1.96 21.33 4.13
CA GLN A 31 -2.05 20.70 2.81
C GLN A 31 -0.75 19.98 2.44
N GLN A 32 0.42 20.57 2.70
CA GLN A 32 1.71 19.91 2.45
C GLN A 32 1.92 18.69 3.35
N THR A 33 1.49 18.75 4.61
CA THR A 33 1.60 17.62 5.54
C THR A 33 0.63 16.49 5.16
N VAL A 34 -0.62 16.79 4.82
CA VAL A 34 -1.64 15.77 4.48
C VAL A 34 -1.28 15.00 3.21
N LEU A 35 -0.65 15.63 2.22
CA LEU A 35 -0.18 14.96 1.00
C LEU A 35 0.89 13.89 1.31
N GLY A 36 1.83 14.20 2.21
CA GLY A 36 2.85 13.23 2.64
C GLY A 36 2.28 12.04 3.42
N TRP A 37 1.17 12.21 4.14
CA TRP A 37 0.52 11.11 4.85
C TRP A 37 -0.28 10.20 3.90
N ILE A 38 -0.87 10.75 2.83
CA ILE A 38 -1.65 9.95 1.85
C ILE A 38 -0.73 8.98 1.10
N GLU A 39 0.48 9.39 0.75
CA GLU A 39 1.46 8.53 0.05
C GLU A 39 1.99 7.41 0.99
N ASN A 40 2.35 7.76 2.23
CA ASN A 40 2.79 6.78 3.23
C ASN A 40 1.67 5.82 3.67
N VAL A 41 0.40 6.26 3.70
CA VAL A 41 -0.76 5.40 4.00
C VAL A 41 -1.05 4.40 2.87
N ALA A 42 -0.62 4.67 1.64
CA ALA A 42 -0.71 3.70 0.55
C ALA A 42 0.40 2.63 0.61
N GLU A 43 1.60 2.97 1.08
CA GLU A 43 2.73 2.03 1.19
C GLU A 43 2.60 1.02 2.34
N ILE A 44 2.02 1.44 3.48
CA ILE A 44 1.82 0.57 4.65
C ILE A 44 0.98 -0.70 4.36
N PRO A 45 -0.22 -0.62 3.73
CA PRO A 45 -1.01 -1.80 3.42
C PRO A 45 -0.34 -2.67 2.35
N GLU A 46 0.43 -2.07 1.44
CA GLU A 46 1.19 -2.79 0.43
C GLU A 46 2.27 -3.66 1.08
N GLN A 47 3.13 -3.09 1.92
CA GLN A 47 4.17 -3.86 2.62
C GLN A 47 3.59 -4.96 3.52
N GLN A 48 2.47 -4.69 4.20
CA GLN A 48 1.78 -5.70 5.01
C GLN A 48 1.26 -6.86 4.16
N SER A 49 0.73 -6.57 2.96
CA SER A 49 0.25 -7.61 2.06
C SER A 49 1.38 -8.48 1.50
N LEU A 50 2.54 -7.89 1.15
CA LEU A 50 3.74 -8.61 0.74
C LEU A 50 4.27 -9.52 1.87
N ALA A 51 4.33 -8.99 3.10
CA ALA A 51 4.73 -9.76 4.28
C ALA A 51 3.76 -10.93 4.55
N THR A 52 2.45 -10.71 4.38
CA THR A 52 1.43 -11.75 4.55
C THR A 52 1.61 -12.90 3.54
N ILE A 53 1.89 -12.59 2.27
CA ILE A 53 2.17 -13.60 1.24
C ILE A 53 3.39 -14.43 1.65
N ARG A 54 4.47 -13.75 2.05
CA ARG A 54 5.72 -14.36 2.49
C ARG A 54 5.50 -15.29 3.68
N GLU A 55 4.81 -14.83 4.71
CA GLU A 55 4.53 -15.60 5.91
C GLU A 55 3.68 -16.84 5.61
N ARG A 56 2.57 -16.69 4.86
CA ARG A 56 1.72 -17.83 4.47
C ARG A 56 2.48 -18.85 3.62
N PHE A 57 3.33 -18.37 2.73
CA PHE A 57 4.16 -19.24 1.90
C PHE A 57 5.17 -20.02 2.75
N PHE A 58 5.88 -19.37 3.67
CA PHE A 58 6.86 -20.05 4.52
C PHE A 58 6.23 -20.97 5.56
N HIS A 59 5.10 -20.59 6.15
CA HIS A 59 4.40 -21.42 7.13
C HIS A 59 3.97 -22.78 6.55
N ASN A 60 3.60 -22.80 5.27
CA ASN A 60 3.09 -24.01 4.59
C ASN A 60 4.16 -24.74 3.75
N ASN A 61 5.40 -24.26 3.70
CA ASN A 61 6.49 -24.91 2.94
C ASN A 61 7.63 -25.35 3.86
N MET A 62 7.52 -26.58 4.34
CA MET A 62 8.38 -27.15 5.38
C MET A 62 9.80 -27.57 4.92
N SER A 63 10.25 -27.23 3.70
CA SER A 63 11.61 -27.61 3.21
C SER A 63 12.11 -26.76 2.03
N LEU A 64 12.09 -25.43 2.15
CA LEU A 64 12.84 -24.59 1.22
C LEU A 64 14.32 -24.59 1.61
N GLN A 65 15.20 -24.73 0.60
CA GLN A 65 16.62 -24.51 0.83
C GLN A 65 16.88 -23.02 1.12
N PRO A 66 17.97 -22.66 1.83
CA PRO A 66 18.26 -21.27 2.17
C PRO A 66 18.19 -20.30 0.98
N HIS A 67 18.80 -20.66 -0.14
CA HIS A 67 18.78 -19.84 -1.36
C HIS A 67 17.37 -19.63 -1.95
N GLN A 68 16.45 -20.59 -1.73
CA GLN A 68 15.07 -20.49 -2.19
C GLN A 68 14.26 -19.56 -1.28
N THR A 69 14.53 -19.60 0.03
CA THR A 69 13.99 -18.66 1.01
C THR A 69 14.44 -17.24 0.71
N ASP A 70 15.73 -17.02 0.48
CA ASP A 70 16.30 -15.71 0.14
C ASP A 70 15.67 -15.15 -1.15
N TYR A 71 15.50 -16.01 -2.15
CA TYR A 71 14.84 -15.63 -3.39
C TYR A 71 13.38 -15.19 -3.17
N VAL A 72 12.64 -15.90 -2.31
CA VAL A 72 11.25 -15.53 -1.98
C VAL A 72 11.19 -14.21 -1.23
N VAL A 73 12.13 -13.95 -0.31
CA VAL A 73 12.26 -12.65 0.36
C VAL A 73 12.49 -11.55 -0.67
N LEU A 74 13.42 -11.75 -1.61
CA LEU A 74 13.75 -10.79 -2.66
C LEU A 74 12.55 -10.43 -3.55
N ILE A 75 11.81 -11.42 -4.03
CA ILE A 75 10.65 -11.14 -4.93
C ILE A 75 9.46 -10.52 -4.19
N THR A 76 9.40 -10.66 -2.86
CA THR A 76 8.35 -10.06 -2.01
C THR A 76 8.82 -8.77 -1.34
N ASP A 77 9.98 -8.21 -1.74
CA ASP A 77 10.52 -6.97 -1.18
C ASP A 77 9.75 -5.73 -1.65
N SER A 78 9.21 -5.77 -2.87
CA SER A 78 8.37 -4.72 -3.44
C SER A 78 7.28 -5.29 -4.34
N LYS A 79 6.19 -4.54 -4.53
CA LYS A 79 5.11 -4.92 -5.45
C LYS A 79 5.59 -5.00 -6.89
N GLU A 80 6.54 -4.15 -7.30
CA GLU A 80 7.09 -4.21 -8.65
C GLU A 80 7.78 -5.56 -8.90
N SER A 81 8.62 -6.00 -7.97
CA SER A 81 9.30 -7.30 -8.04
C SER A 81 8.30 -8.46 -8.06
N LEU A 82 7.28 -8.40 -7.19
CA LEU A 82 6.24 -9.43 -7.14
C LEU A 82 5.38 -9.45 -8.41
N THR A 83 5.10 -8.28 -8.99
CA THR A 83 4.36 -8.15 -10.25
C THR A 83 5.13 -8.76 -11.40
N LYS A 84 6.43 -8.44 -11.54
CA LYS A 84 7.30 -9.03 -12.55
C LYS A 84 7.38 -10.55 -12.42
N PHE A 85 7.46 -11.04 -11.18
CA PHE A 85 7.40 -12.47 -10.88
C PHE A 85 6.07 -13.10 -11.32
N ASN A 86 4.95 -12.48 -10.95
CA ASN A 86 3.59 -12.96 -11.28
C ASN A 86 3.37 -13.04 -12.80
N GLU A 87 3.69 -11.97 -13.53
CA GLU A 87 3.57 -11.94 -14.99
C GLU A 87 4.41 -13.04 -15.64
N ARG A 88 5.68 -13.14 -15.26
CA ARG A 88 6.61 -14.06 -15.91
C ARG A 88 6.32 -15.53 -15.58
N TYR A 89 6.15 -15.84 -14.29
CA TYR A 89 6.18 -17.23 -13.84
C TYR A 89 4.79 -17.79 -13.50
N CYS A 90 3.84 -16.95 -13.09
CA CYS A 90 2.49 -17.40 -12.77
C CYS A 90 1.52 -17.30 -13.95
N LYS A 91 1.66 -16.26 -14.80
CA LYS A 91 0.80 -16.06 -15.98
C LYS A 91 1.41 -16.64 -17.26
N ASN A 92 2.66 -16.26 -17.57
CA ASN A 92 3.34 -16.71 -18.80
C ASN A 92 3.95 -18.12 -18.67
N ASN A 93 3.92 -18.71 -17.47
CA ASN A 93 4.39 -20.07 -17.20
C ASN A 93 5.86 -20.29 -17.59
N ASP A 94 6.68 -19.24 -17.49
CA ASP A 94 8.12 -19.34 -17.73
C ASP A 94 8.81 -20.20 -16.66
N LYS A 95 9.98 -20.73 -16.99
CA LYS A 95 10.79 -21.51 -16.05
C LYS A 95 11.50 -20.60 -15.06
N ASN A 96 11.25 -20.80 -13.77
CA ASN A 96 11.97 -20.13 -12.69
C ASN A 96 13.09 -21.03 -12.14
N PRO A 97 14.35 -20.56 -12.09
CA PRO A 97 15.49 -21.39 -11.69
C PRO A 97 15.57 -21.64 -10.17
N PHE A 98 14.86 -20.86 -9.34
CA PHE A 98 14.96 -20.92 -7.88
C PHE A 98 13.72 -21.56 -7.24
N ILE A 99 12.52 -21.27 -7.76
CA ILE A 99 11.24 -21.79 -7.25
C ILE A 99 10.47 -22.43 -8.39
N TYR A 100 10.26 -23.74 -8.34
CA TYR A 100 9.61 -24.49 -9.42
C TYR A 100 8.68 -25.60 -8.88
N GLY A 101 7.92 -26.21 -9.79
CA GLY A 101 7.01 -27.32 -9.46
C GLY A 101 5.94 -26.94 -8.45
N ALA A 102 5.74 -27.78 -7.43
CA ALA A 102 4.71 -27.58 -6.41
C ALA A 102 4.90 -26.26 -5.63
N ASN A 103 6.15 -25.85 -5.38
CA ASN A 103 6.43 -24.62 -4.64
C ASN A 103 6.04 -23.37 -5.46
N LEU A 104 6.31 -23.38 -6.77
CA LEU A 104 5.87 -22.31 -7.66
C LEU A 104 4.35 -22.21 -7.71
N ASN A 105 3.65 -23.34 -7.88
CA ASN A 105 2.19 -23.35 -7.92
C ASN A 105 1.56 -22.83 -6.62
N ARG A 106 2.11 -23.21 -5.46
CA ARG A 106 1.65 -22.68 -4.16
C ARG A 106 1.90 -21.19 -4.02
N LEU A 107 3.08 -20.71 -4.41
CA LEU A 107 3.41 -19.29 -4.36
C LEU A 107 2.47 -18.48 -5.26
N CYS A 108 2.26 -18.94 -6.50
CA CYS A 108 1.31 -18.32 -7.42
C CYS A 108 -0.13 -18.34 -6.90
N GLY A 109 -0.53 -19.41 -6.19
CA GLY A 109 -1.81 -19.47 -5.48
C GLY A 109 -1.94 -18.38 -4.43
N HIS A 110 -0.94 -18.23 -3.55
CA HIS A 110 -0.95 -17.19 -2.53
C HIS A 110 -0.91 -15.76 -3.10
N ILE A 111 -0.20 -15.56 -4.23
CA ILE A 111 -0.18 -14.27 -4.94
C ILE A 111 -1.57 -13.97 -5.51
N LYS A 112 -2.24 -14.95 -6.13
CA LYS A 112 -3.59 -14.80 -6.69
C LYS A 112 -4.63 -14.51 -5.61
N ASP A 113 -4.49 -15.10 -4.42
CA ASP A 113 -5.40 -14.88 -3.29
C ASP A 113 -5.13 -13.55 -2.56
N SER A 114 -4.04 -12.87 -2.88
CA SER A 114 -3.71 -11.57 -2.29
C SER A 114 -4.51 -10.45 -2.96
N LYS A 115 -4.91 -9.43 -2.19
CA LYS A 115 -5.63 -8.24 -2.71
C LYS A 115 -4.71 -7.27 -3.47
N LEU A 116 -3.50 -7.70 -3.84
CA LEU A 116 -2.51 -6.87 -4.54
C LEU A 116 -2.74 -6.81 -6.05
N PHE A 117 -3.52 -7.76 -6.59
CA PHE A 117 -3.75 -7.98 -8.02
C PHE A 117 -5.24 -8.21 -8.33
#